data_AF-I2C3V9-F1
#
_entry.id   AF-I2C3V9-F1
#
_cell.length_a   1.000
_cell.length_b   1.000
_cell.length_c   1.000
_cell.angle_alpha   90.00
_cell.angle_beta   90.00
_cell.angle_gamma   90.00
#
_symmetry.space_group_name_H-M   'P 1'
#
loop_
_entity.id
_entity.type
_entity.pdbx_description
1 polymer ?
#
loop_
_entity_poly.entity_id
_entity_poly.type
_entity_poly.pdbx_seq_one_letter_code
_entity_poly.pdbx_strand_id
1 'polypeptide(L)'
;MNDLSLLLTSIFVIIALFLSKSFKAGVEKDMIVATVRAVIQLLIIGYVLSLIFRGDHPVFIILMVLLMLTAASHNVAKRKKMRIGSFWRVFLTLAIVEVVTQGLLLTLHIIPFTSRYVIPISGMVIGNSMVLSSLFLSRLSSEADLRKEKSS
;
A
#
# COMPACT_ATOMS: atom_id res chain seq x y z
N MET A 1 14.20 -25.75 -17.79
CA MET A 1 14.71 -24.68 -16.91
C MET A 1 16.16 -25.02 -16.61
N ASN A 2 17.09 -24.12 -16.89
CA ASN A 2 18.53 -24.42 -16.90
C ASN A 2 19.11 -24.37 -15.48
N ASP A 3 19.82 -25.40 -15.03
CA ASP A 3 20.40 -25.47 -13.68
C ASP A 3 21.34 -24.29 -13.36
N LEU A 4 21.97 -23.74 -14.40
CA LEU A 4 22.80 -22.54 -14.34
C LEU A 4 22.03 -21.30 -13.85
N SER A 5 20.76 -21.16 -14.22
CA SER A 5 19.92 -20.04 -13.79
C SER A 5 19.55 -20.13 -12.31
N LEU A 6 19.34 -21.35 -11.80
CA LEU A 6 19.11 -21.61 -10.38
C LEU A 6 20.37 -21.34 -9.54
N LEU A 7 21.54 -21.73 -10.06
CA LEU A 7 22.83 -21.45 -9.42
C LEU A 7 23.14 -19.95 -9.37
N LEU A 8 22.97 -19.22 -10.48
CA LEU A 8 23.21 -17.78 -10.53
C LEU A 8 22.27 -17.00 -9.62
N THR A 9 20.98 -17.35 -9.61
CA THR A 9 20.00 -16.70 -8.71
C THR A 9 20.30 -17.02 -7.24
N SER A 10 20.70 -18.24 -6.92
CA SER A 10 21.08 -18.62 -5.55
C SER A 10 22.33 -17.86 -5.07
N ILE A 11 23.37 -17.74 -5.91
CA ILE A 11 24.58 -16.98 -5.58
C ILE A 11 24.27 -15.50 -5.38
N PHE A 12 23.46 -14.91 -6.26
CA PHE A 12 23.05 -13.52 -6.15
C PHE A 12 22.29 -13.25 -4.84
N VAL A 13 21.38 -14.15 -4.45
CA VAL A 13 20.65 -14.08 -3.18
C VAL A 13 21.61 -14.19 -1.98
N ILE A 14 22.59 -15.09 -2.01
CA ILE A 14 23.58 -15.24 -0.93
C ILE A 14 24.43 -13.97 -0.78
N ILE A 15 24.88 -13.37 -1.88
CA ILE A 15 25.66 -12.12 -1.85
C ILE A 15 24.83 -10.97 -1.27
N ALA A 16 23.56 -10.84 -1.67
CA ALA A 16 22.65 -9.83 -1.15
C ALA A 16 22.42 -9.99 0.37
N LEU A 17 22.26 -11.22 0.86
CA LEU A 17 22.12 -11.53 2.28
C LEU A 17 23.39 -11.18 3.08
N PHE A 18 24.57 -11.44 2.52
CA PHE A 18 25.84 -11.15 3.17
C PHE A 18 26.11 -9.64 3.27
N LEU A 19 25.83 -8.88 2.21
CA LEU A 19 25.93 -7.42 2.22
C LEU A 19 24.92 -6.78 3.18
N SER A 20 23.70 -7.32 3.23
CA SER A 20 22.64 -6.84 4.12
C SER A 20 23.04 -6.98 5.61
N LYS A 21 23.71 -8.07 6.00
CA LYS A 21 24.21 -8.26 7.37
C LYS A 21 25.37 -7.32 7.74
N SER A 22 26.15 -6.87 6.77
CA SER A 22 27.33 -6.02 7.03
C SER A 22 26.98 -4.58 7.43
N PHE A 23 25.75 -4.12 7.11
CA PHE A 23 25.32 -2.74 7.31
C PHE A 23 24.91 -2.36 8.75
N LYS A 24 25.21 -3.21 9.75
CA LYS A 24 25.06 -3.03 11.23
C LYS A 24 24.68 -1.61 11.70
N ALA A 25 23.43 -1.23 11.48
CA ALA A 25 22.78 -0.16 12.22
C ALA A 25 22.20 -0.81 13.48
N GLY A 26 22.35 -0.21 14.67
CA GLY A 26 21.84 -0.73 15.96
C GLY A 26 20.31 -0.86 16.07
N VAL A 27 19.63 -1.08 14.94
CA VAL A 27 18.19 -1.19 14.70
C VAL A 27 17.83 -2.64 14.28
N GLU A 28 18.79 -3.57 14.29
CA GLU A 28 18.64 -4.93 13.77
C GLU A 28 17.45 -5.67 14.42
N LYS A 29 17.28 -5.56 15.75
CA LYS A 29 16.16 -6.17 16.46
C LYS A 29 14.82 -5.57 16.05
N ASP A 30 14.73 -4.24 15.92
CA ASP A 30 13.50 -3.55 15.53
C ASP A 30 13.12 -3.85 14.08
N MET A 31 14.10 -3.95 13.19
CA MET A 31 13.88 -4.38 11.80
C MET A 31 13.41 -5.82 11.72
N ILE A 32 14.01 -6.75 12.48
CA ILE A 32 13.59 -8.15 12.49
C ILE A 32 12.15 -8.26 13.00
N VAL A 33 11.81 -7.59 14.11
CA VAL A 33 10.44 -7.59 14.65
C VAL A 33 9.45 -6.97 13.66
N ALA A 34 9.80 -5.84 13.04
CA ALA A 34 8.95 -5.20 12.04
C ALA A 34 8.72 -6.10 10.81
N THR A 35 9.76 -6.80 10.37
CA THR A 35 9.72 -7.70 9.21
C THR A 35 8.87 -8.92 9.52
N VAL A 36 9.13 -9.60 10.65
CA VAL A 36 8.34 -10.76 11.08
C VAL A 36 6.87 -10.38 11.24
N ARG A 37 6.58 -9.23 11.87
CA ARG A 37 5.21 -8.71 11.99
C ARG A 37 4.58 -8.47 10.61
N ALA A 38 5.30 -7.87 9.67
CA ALA A 38 4.80 -7.62 8.32
C ALA A 38 4.54 -8.92 7.55
N VAL A 39 5.41 -9.92 7.66
CA VAL A 39 5.22 -11.24 7.06
C VAL A 39 3.97 -11.91 7.62
N ILE A 40 3.83 -11.97 8.95
CA ILE A 40 2.64 -12.53 9.60
C ILE A 40 1.37 -11.79 9.15
N GLN A 41 1.42 -10.45 9.10
CA GLN A 41 0.31 -9.63 8.62
C GLN A 41 -0.07 -9.95 7.17
N LEU A 42 0.90 -10.09 6.27
CA LEU A 42 0.66 -10.44 4.86
C LEU A 42 0.07 -11.83 4.72
N LEU A 43 0.52 -12.81 5.51
CA LEU A 43 -0.04 -14.16 5.52
C LEU A 43 -1.52 -14.15 5.96
N ILE A 44 -1.84 -13.40 7.02
CA ILE A 44 -3.22 -13.25 7.51
C ILE A 44 -4.10 -12.62 6.42
N ILE A 45 -3.64 -11.53 5.80
CA ILE A 45 -4.39 -10.86 4.72
C ILE A 45 -4.58 -11.82 3.52
N GLY A 46 -3.55 -12.58 3.15
CA GLY A 46 -3.62 -13.57 2.08
C GLY A 46 -4.67 -14.67 2.37
N TYR A 47 -4.74 -15.13 3.63
CA TYR A 47 -5.76 -16.10 4.05
C TYR A 47 -7.17 -15.52 3.98
N VAL A 48 -7.39 -14.30 4.50
CA VAL A 48 -8.69 -13.60 4.42
C VAL A 48 -9.11 -13.44 2.95
N LEU A 49 -8.17 -13.04 2.08
CA LEU A 49 -8.45 -12.85 0.67
C LEU A 49 -8.80 -14.17 -0.04
N SER A 50 -8.15 -15.28 0.33
CA SER A 50 -8.51 -16.62 -0.16
C SER A 50 -9.97 -16.97 0.15
N LEU A 51 -10.46 -16.64 1.34
CA LEU A 51 -11.87 -16.86 1.70
C LEU A 51 -12.81 -16.00 0.86
N ILE A 52 -12.48 -14.72 0.67
CA ILE A 52 -13.26 -13.79 -0.15
C ILE A 52 -13.35 -14.28 -1.60
N PHE A 53 -12.23 -14.75 -2.16
CA PHE A 53 -12.17 -15.27 -3.53
C PHE A 53 -12.94 -16.56 -3.76
N ARG A 54 -13.27 -17.32 -2.70
CA ARG A 54 -14.10 -18.53 -2.80
C ARG A 54 -15.59 -18.21 -2.74
N GLY A 55 -15.97 -17.15 -2.03
CA GLY A 55 -17.36 -16.75 -1.89
C GLY A 55 -17.90 -15.98 -3.10
N ASP A 56 -17.02 -15.34 -3.88
CA ASP A 56 -17.28 -14.53 -5.09
C ASP A 56 -18.55 -13.64 -5.06
N HIS A 57 -18.92 -13.18 -3.86
CA HIS A 57 -20.09 -12.34 -3.67
C HIS A 57 -19.70 -10.87 -3.84
N PRO A 58 -20.43 -10.08 -4.65
CA PRO A 58 -20.06 -8.69 -4.97
C PRO A 58 -19.99 -7.79 -3.71
N VAL A 59 -20.77 -8.10 -2.68
CA VAL A 59 -20.72 -7.41 -1.39
C VAL A 59 -19.34 -7.49 -0.74
N PHE A 60 -18.64 -8.63 -0.82
CA PHE A 60 -17.30 -8.76 -0.23
C PHE A 60 -16.25 -7.93 -0.97
N ILE A 61 -16.42 -7.73 -2.29
CA ILE A 61 -15.56 -6.85 -3.08
C ILE A 61 -15.70 -5.41 -2.60
N ILE A 62 -16.94 -4.91 -2.55
CA ILE A 62 -17.24 -3.53 -2.11
C ILE A 62 -16.76 -3.30 -0.68
N LEU A 63 -17.04 -4.24 0.23
CA LEU A 63 -16.63 -4.13 1.62
C LEU A 63 -15.10 -4.09 1.76
N MET A 64 -14.38 -4.89 0.98
CA MET A 64 -12.92 -4.92 1.04
C MET A 64 -12.28 -3.67 0.43
N VAL A 65 -12.83 -3.13 -0.66
CA VAL A 65 -12.40 -1.83 -1.20
C VAL A 65 -12.65 -0.70 -0.19
N LEU A 66 -13.80 -0.70 0.48
CA LEU A 66 -14.11 0.29 1.52
C LEU A 66 -13.15 0.19 2.72
N LEU A 67 -12.80 -1.04 3.12
CA LEU A 67 -11.80 -1.30 4.15
C LEU A 67 -10.41 -0.78 3.73
N MET A 68 -10.01 -1.00 2.47
CA MET A 68 -8.75 -0.48 1.94
C MET A 68 -8.72 1.05 1.92
N LEU A 69 -9.79 1.70 1.46
CA LEU A 69 -9.89 3.16 1.45
C LEU A 69 -9.79 3.74 2.86
N THR A 70 -10.56 3.20 3.82
CA THR A 70 -10.53 3.65 5.22
C THR A 70 -9.16 3.43 5.85
N ALA A 71 -8.54 2.26 5.65
CA ALA A 71 -7.19 1.97 6.14
C ALA A 71 -6.14 2.90 5.53
N ALA A 72 -6.18 3.15 4.22
CA ALA A 72 -5.26 4.05 3.53
C ALA A 72 -5.41 5.50 4.00
N SER A 73 -6.62 6.02 4.09
CA SER A 73 -6.88 7.36 4.62
C SER A 73 -6.45 7.50 6.07
N HIS A 74 -6.66 6.46 6.89
CA HIS A 74 -6.23 6.46 8.29
C HIS A 74 -4.70 6.47 8.40
N ASN A 75 -4.02 5.69 7.56
CA ASN A 75 -2.56 5.68 7.48
C ASN A 75 -1.99 7.06 7.13
N VAL A 76 -2.57 7.74 6.14
CA VAL A 76 -2.15 9.11 5.75
C VAL A 76 -2.39 10.10 6.89
N ALA A 77 -3.59 10.07 7.50
CA ALA A 77 -3.96 10.98 8.59
C ALA A 77 -3.05 10.82 9.82
N LYS A 78 -2.79 9.57 10.22
CA LYS A 78 -1.94 9.23 11.36
C LYS A 78 -0.48 9.62 11.13
N ARG A 79 0.07 9.36 9.95
CA ARG A 79 1.48 9.61 9.61
C ARG A 79 1.85 11.09 9.62
N LYS A 80 0.86 11.99 9.50
CA LYS A 80 1.08 13.44 9.42
C LYS A 80 0.62 14.23 10.64
N LYS A 81 0.18 13.57 11.72
CA LYS A 81 -0.46 14.23 12.89
C LYS A 81 -1.50 15.29 12.44
N MET A 82 -2.19 15.03 11.34
CA MET A 82 -3.09 16.03 10.76
C MET A 82 -4.36 16.14 11.59
N ARG A 83 -4.89 17.36 11.69
CA ARG A 83 -6.23 17.60 12.26
C ARG A 83 -7.27 16.72 11.57
N ILE A 84 -8.24 16.26 12.36
CA ILE A 84 -9.29 15.27 12.01
C ILE A 84 -9.99 15.56 10.67
N GLY A 85 -10.14 16.83 10.26
CA GLY A 85 -10.70 17.21 8.95
C GLY A 85 -9.87 16.82 7.71
N SER A 86 -8.67 16.27 7.87
CA SER A 86 -7.85 15.78 6.76
C SER A 86 -8.21 14.35 6.33
N PHE A 87 -8.73 13.52 7.24
CA PHE A 87 -9.10 12.13 6.92
C PHE A 87 -10.15 12.07 5.80
N TRP A 88 -11.22 12.85 5.92
CA TRP A 88 -12.32 12.85 4.94
C TRP A 88 -11.92 13.42 3.58
N ARG A 89 -11.01 14.40 3.57
CA ARG A 89 -10.44 14.92 2.32
C ARG A 89 -9.60 13.86 1.61
N VAL A 90 -8.71 13.17 2.34
CA VAL A 90 -7.92 12.08 1.77
C VAL A 90 -8.81 10.93 1.33
N PHE A 91 -9.81 10.55 2.13
CA PHE A 91 -10.75 9.50 1.78
C PHE A 91 -11.50 9.80 0.49
N LEU A 92 -12.06 11.01 0.37
CA LEU A 92 -12.77 11.42 -0.84
C LEU A 92 -11.84 11.45 -2.07
N THR A 93 -10.60 11.94 -1.91
CA THR A 93 -9.61 11.90 -3.00
C THR A 93 -9.32 10.47 -3.46
N LEU A 94 -9.04 9.55 -2.52
CA LEU A 94 -8.76 8.16 -2.86
C LEU A 94 -9.99 7.47 -3.47
N ALA A 95 -11.19 7.74 -2.94
CA ALA A 95 -12.44 7.18 -3.44
C ALA A 95 -12.74 7.66 -4.87
N ILE A 96 -12.52 8.94 -5.19
CA ILE A 96 -12.70 9.45 -6.55
C ILE A 96 -11.74 8.77 -7.52
N VAL A 97 -10.44 8.67 -7.16
CA VAL A 97 -9.45 8.00 -8.02
C VAL A 97 -9.82 6.54 -8.25
N GLU A 98 -10.25 5.85 -7.19
CA GLU A 98 -10.66 4.45 -7.26
C GLU A 98 -11.90 4.24 -8.15
N VAL A 99 -12.95 5.04 -7.94
CA VAL A 99 -14.19 4.96 -8.74
C VAL A 99 -13.93 5.28 -10.21
N VAL A 100 -13.13 6.30 -10.49
CA VAL A 100 -12.78 6.66 -11.88
C VAL A 100 -11.99 5.52 -12.53
N THR A 101 -10.99 4.98 -11.85
CA THR A 101 -10.12 3.93 -12.41
C THR A 101 -10.88 2.62 -12.61
N GLN A 102 -11.58 2.12 -11.59
CA GLN A 102 -12.38 0.90 -11.70
C GLN A 102 -13.54 1.08 -12.68
N GLY A 103 -14.22 2.23 -12.63
CA GLY A 103 -15.31 2.56 -13.53
C GLY A 103 -14.88 2.49 -14.99
N LEU A 104 -13.71 3.04 -15.30
CA LEU A 104 -13.12 2.96 -16.65
C LEU A 104 -12.81 1.51 -17.05
N LEU A 105 -12.10 0.77 -16.19
CA LEU A 105 -11.69 -0.61 -16.49
C LEU A 105 -12.88 -1.57 -16.69
N LEU A 106 -13.93 -1.41 -15.89
CA LEU A 106 -15.13 -2.24 -15.93
C LEU A 106 -16.05 -1.85 -17.09
N THR A 107 -16.27 -0.54 -17.31
CA THR A 107 -17.13 -0.07 -18.41
C THR A 107 -16.55 -0.43 -19.77
N LEU A 108 -15.23 -0.33 -19.91
CA LEU A 108 -14.51 -0.73 -21.12
C LEU A 108 -14.29 -2.25 -21.24
N HIS A 109 -14.79 -3.06 -20.29
CA HIS A 109 -14.61 -4.51 -20.27
C HIS A 109 -13.15 -4.97 -20.34
N ILE A 110 -12.22 -4.17 -19.82
CA ILE A 110 -10.79 -4.50 -19.74
C ILE A 110 -10.56 -5.61 -18.70
N ILE A 111 -11.35 -5.60 -17.62
CA ILE A 111 -11.31 -6.62 -16.57
C ILE A 111 -12.73 -7.11 -16.24
N PRO A 112 -12.91 -8.39 -15.87
CA PRO A 112 -14.18 -8.87 -15.34
C PRO A 112 -14.41 -8.38 -13.90
N PHE A 113 -15.67 -8.10 -13.54
CA PHE A 113 -16.05 -7.75 -12.16
C PHE A 113 -16.00 -8.98 -11.25
N THR A 114 -14.79 -9.40 -10.91
CA THR A 114 -14.53 -10.54 -10.03
C THR A 114 -13.55 -10.14 -8.94
N SER A 115 -13.68 -10.77 -7.79
CA SER A 115 -12.89 -10.48 -6.60
C SER A 115 -11.37 -10.57 -6.86
N ARG A 116 -10.96 -11.51 -7.70
CA ARG A 116 -9.55 -11.76 -8.09
C ARG A 116 -8.91 -10.64 -8.91
N TYR A 117 -9.69 -9.78 -9.55
CA TYR A 117 -9.18 -8.68 -10.38
C TYR A 117 -9.40 -7.33 -9.71
N VAL A 118 -10.64 -7.06 -9.28
CA VAL A 118 -11.01 -5.77 -8.69
C VAL A 118 -10.18 -5.51 -7.44
N ILE A 119 -10.12 -6.45 -6.50
CA ILE A 119 -9.44 -6.22 -5.20
C ILE A 119 -7.93 -5.95 -5.36
N PRO A 120 -7.15 -6.74 -6.13
CA PRO A 120 -5.73 -6.44 -6.34
C PRO A 120 -5.49 -5.12 -7.07
N ILE A 121 -6.31 -4.79 -8.08
CA ILE A 121 -6.16 -3.53 -8.83
C ILE A 121 -6.50 -2.35 -7.93
N SER A 122 -7.60 -2.42 -7.17
CA SER A 122 -7.94 -1.44 -6.13
C SER A 122 -6.81 -1.26 -5.14
N GLY A 123 -6.23 -2.36 -4.66
CA GLY A 123 -5.09 -2.33 -3.74
C GLY A 123 -3.90 -1.57 -4.30
N MET A 124 -3.57 -1.76 -5.58
CA MET A 124 -2.50 -1.02 -6.25
C MET A 124 -2.83 0.47 -6.42
N VAL A 125 -4.04 0.79 -6.90
CA VAL A 125 -4.50 2.17 -7.13
C VAL A 125 -4.52 2.95 -5.82
N ILE A 126 -5.25 2.45 -4.82
CA ILE A 126 -5.36 3.06 -3.49
C ILE A 126 -3.98 3.18 -2.85
N GLY A 127 -3.15 2.14 -2.92
CA GLY A 127 -1.80 2.15 -2.36
C GLY A 127 -0.89 3.21 -2.98
N ASN A 128 -0.86 3.30 -4.31
CA ASN A 128 -0.06 4.30 -5.02
C ASN A 128 -0.54 5.72 -4.73
N SER A 129 -1.86 5.94 -4.76
CA SER A 129 -2.45 7.24 -4.43
C SER A 129 -2.19 7.63 -2.97
N MET A 130 -2.22 6.69 -2.03
CA MET A 130 -1.87 6.92 -0.62
C MET A 130 -0.44 7.46 -0.46
N VAL A 131 0.53 6.86 -1.17
CA VAL A 131 1.93 7.29 -1.15
C VAL A 131 2.07 8.69 -1.74
N LEU A 132 1.44 8.96 -2.89
CA LEU A 132 1.46 10.27 -3.54
C LEU A 132 0.82 11.36 -2.66
N SER A 133 -0.36 11.10 -2.09
CA SER A 133 -1.02 12.04 -1.17
C SER A 133 -0.15 12.31 0.07
N SER A 134 0.47 11.28 0.64
CA SER A 134 1.38 11.43 1.77
C SER A 134 2.58 12.32 1.42
N LEU A 135 3.17 12.13 0.25
CA LEU A 135 4.30 12.94 -0.23
C LEU A 135 3.87 14.39 -0.49
N PHE A 136 2.76 14.59 -1.19
CA PHE A 136 2.22 15.92 -1.49
C PHE A 136 1.94 16.72 -0.21
N LEU A 137 1.25 16.10 0.76
CA LEU A 137 1.01 16.72 2.06
C LEU A 137 2.31 17.00 2.81
N SER A 138 3.32 16.14 2.69
CA SER A 138 4.66 16.41 3.24
C SER A 138 5.25 17.70 2.68
N ARG A 139 5.22 17.84 1.36
CA ARG A 139 5.80 18.96 0.63
C ARG A 139 5.04 20.27 0.91
N LEU A 140 3.72 20.21 0.95
CA LEU A 140 2.88 21.37 1.29
C LEU A 140 3.15 21.86 2.72
N SER A 141 3.21 20.94 3.69
CA SER A 141 3.53 21.32 5.08
C SER A 141 4.92 21.95 5.18
N SER A 142 5.93 21.35 4.56
CA SER A 142 7.29 21.92 4.58
C SER A 142 7.36 23.31 3.95
N GLU A 143 6.66 23.54 2.84
CA GLU A 143 6.62 24.84 2.16
C GLU A 143 5.89 25.91 2.99
N ALA A 144 4.79 25.52 3.65
CA ALA A 144 4.04 26.42 4.51
C ALA A 144 4.84 26.85 5.74
N ASP A 145 5.64 25.94 6.32
CA ASP A 145 6.51 26.23 7.46
C ASP A 145 7.65 27.17 7.06
N LEU A 146 8.30 26.93 5.91
CA LEU A 146 9.34 27.81 5.35
C LEU A 146 8.84 29.25 5.10
N ARG A 147 7.59 29.41 4.65
CA ARG A 147 6.99 30.73 4.41
C ARG A 147 6.70 31.50 5.70
N LYS A 148 6.36 30.80 6.79
CA LYS A 148 6.13 31.44 8.09
C LYS A 148 7.44 31.96 8.68
N GLU A 149 8.53 31.21 8.53
CA GLU A 149 9.85 31.61 9.01
C GLU A 149 10.39 32.84 8.26
N LYS A 150 10.11 32.97 6.97
CA LYS A 150 10.53 34.12 6.15
C LYS A 150 9.70 35.40 6.38
N SER A 151 8.59 35.30 7.12
CA SER A 151 7.67 36.40 7.43
C SER A 151 7.79 36.90 8.88
N SER A 152 8.66 36.29 9.68
CA SER A 152 9.00 36.70 11.05
C SER A 152 10.39 37.30 11.11
#